data_AF-A0A6B1B4Q8-F1
#
_entry.id   AF-A0A6B1B4Q8-F1
#
_cell.length_a   1.000
_cell.length_b   1.000
_cell.length_c   1.000
_cell.angle_alpha   90.00
_cell.angle_beta   90.00
_cell.angle_gamma   90.00
#
_symmetry.space_group_name_H-M   'P 1'
#
loop_
_entity.id
_entity.type
_entity.pdbx_description
1 polymer ?
#
loop_
_entity_poly.entity_id
_entity_poly.type
_entity_poly.pdbx_seq_one_letter_code
_entity_poly.pdbx_strand_id
1 'polypeptide(L)' 'MPAISVMTDAFVDAAGLMARVQGVPEHPFTVIEHPIASADEAGLEARAQTAVEQAVRVLVAH' A
#
# COMPACT_ATOMS: atom_id res chain seq x y z
N MET A 1 -13.85 -8.00 8.81
CA MET A 1 -12.78 -8.57 7.97
C MET A 1 -11.66 -7.54 7.89
N PRO A 2 -10.39 -7.89 8.12
CA PRO A 2 -9.28 -6.96 7.98
C PRO A 2 -9.10 -6.55 6.51
N ALA A 3 -8.70 -5.31 6.26
CA ALA A 3 -8.49 -4.75 4.93
C ALA A 3 -7.28 -3.81 4.92
N ILE A 4 -6.61 -3.72 3.76
CA ILE A 4 -5.45 -2.85 3.52
C ILE A 4 -5.43 -2.45 2.05
N SER A 5 -4.94 -1.25 1.74
CA SER A 5 -4.80 -0.76 0.35
C SER A 5 -3.35 -0.71 -0.09
N VAL A 6 -3.09 -1.00 -1.38
CA VAL A 6 -1.75 -0.81 -1.97
C VAL A 6 -1.65 0.62 -2.50
N MET A 7 -0.58 1.32 -2.14
CA MET A 7 -0.32 2.70 -2.54
C MET A 7 1.13 2.85 -2.98
N THR A 8 1.39 3.69 -3.99
CA THR A 8 2.77 4.06 -4.29
C THR A 8 3.18 5.27 -3.45
N ASP A 9 4.47 5.36 -3.08
CA ASP A 9 5.03 6.44 -2.24
C ASP A 9 4.55 7.86 -2.60
N ALA A 10 4.47 8.19 -3.89
CA ALA A 10 4.04 9.49 -4.41
C ALA A 10 2.62 9.91 -4.01
N PHE A 11 1.77 8.97 -3.56
CA PHE A 11 0.36 9.23 -3.24
C PHE A 11 -0.02 8.98 -1.78
N VAL A 12 0.92 8.61 -0.91
CA VAL A 12 0.62 8.25 0.49
C VAL A 12 -0.06 9.40 1.25
N ASP A 13 0.42 10.63 1.09
CA ASP A 13 -0.17 11.79 1.77
C ASP A 13 -1.60 12.08 1.30
N ALA A 14 -1.84 11.99 -0.01
CA ALA A 14 -3.16 12.18 -0.60
C ALA A 14 -4.13 11.07 -0.15
N ALA A 15 -3.65 9.82 -0.13
CA ALA A 15 -4.42 8.68 0.35
C ALA A 15 -4.79 8.83 1.84
N GLY A 16 -3.84 9.26 2.67
CA GLY A 16 -4.07 9.53 4.09
C GLY A 16 -5.08 10.68 4.31
N LEU A 17 -5.03 11.73 3.49
CA LEU A 17 -6.05 12.79 3.51
C LEU A 17 -7.44 12.22 3.18
N MET A 18 -7.55 11.43 2.13
CA MET A 18 -8.82 10.84 1.70
C MET A 18 -9.38 9.85 2.72
N ALA A 19 -8.52 9.09 3.40
CA ALA A 19 -8.93 8.19 4.48
C ALA A 19 -9.58 8.97 5.65
N ARG A 20 -9.00 10.12 6.03
CA ARG A 20 -9.61 11.01 7.04
C ARG A 20 -10.95 11.57 6.59
N VAL A 21 -11.04 12.06 5.34
CA VAL A 21 -12.29 12.60 4.78
C VAL A 21 -13.40 11.54 4.76
N GLN A 22 -13.04 10.28 4.53
CA GLN A 22 -13.97 9.15 4.50
C GLN A 22 -14.31 8.58 5.89
N GLY A 23 -13.74 9.13 6.97
CA GLY A 23 -14.01 8.68 8.33
C GLY A 23 -13.23 7.43 8.77
N VAL A 24 -12.16 7.06 8.04
CA VAL A 24 -11.29 5.91 8.35
C VAL A 24 -9.82 6.34 8.50
N PRO A 25 -9.48 7.23 9.46
CA PRO A 25 -8.16 7.85 9.57
C PRO A 25 -7.00 6.85 9.74
N GLU A 26 -7.27 5.69 10.33
CA GLU A 26 -6.29 4.63 10.59
C GLU A 26 -6.30 3.52 9.52
N HIS A 27 -6.95 3.74 8.37
CA HIS A 27 -6.95 2.75 7.29
C HIS A 27 -5.51 2.49 6.81
N PRO A 28 -5.04 1.23 6.85
CA PRO A 28 -3.64 0.93 6.58
C PRO A 28 -3.34 0.93 5.07
N PHE A 29 -2.09 1.21 4.74
CA PHE A 29 -1.55 1.12 3.38
C PHE A 29 -0.27 0.29 3.34
N THR A 30 -0.14 -0.55 2.34
CA THR A 30 1.19 -1.02 1.90
C THR A 30 1.76 0.01 0.94
N VAL A 31 3.01 0.40 1.13
CA VAL A 31 3.68 1.42 0.32
C VAL A 31 4.75 0.78 -0.56
N ILE A 32 4.64 0.99 -1.86
CA ILE A 32 5.59 0.53 -2.89
C ILE A 32 6.17 1.72 -3.67
N GLU A 33 7.28 1.49 -4.37
CA GLU A 33 7.95 2.54 -5.13
C GLU A 33 7.14 2.98 -6.38
N HIS A 34 7.02 4.29 -6.59
CA HIS A 34 6.49 4.89 -7.81
C HIS A 34 7.58 5.07 -8.90
N PRO A 35 7.26 4.99 -10.20
CA PRO A 35 6.00 4.55 -10.81
C PRO A 35 5.97 3.03 -11.01
N ILE A 36 4.76 2.49 -11.17
CA ILE A 36 4.56 1.08 -11.57
C ILE A 36 4.81 0.92 -13.08
N ALA A 37 4.39 1.88 -13.88
CA ALA A 37 4.29 1.74 -15.33
C ALA A 37 5.64 1.58 -16.07
N SER A 38 6.74 2.05 -15.48
CA SER A 38 8.08 1.96 -16.08
C SER A 38 8.98 0.93 -15.41
N ALA A 39 8.46 0.15 -14.45
CA ALA A 39 9.20 -0.94 -13.85
C ALA A 39 9.33 -2.10 -14.86
N ASP A 40 10.51 -2.73 -14.88
CA ASP A 40 10.67 -4.01 -15.56
C ASP A 40 10.08 -5.14 -14.71
N GLU A 41 10.11 -6.37 -15.23
CA GLU A 41 9.54 -7.54 -14.54
C GLU A 41 10.14 -7.76 -13.15
N ALA A 42 11.47 -7.63 -13.01
CA ALA A 42 12.15 -7.77 -11.73
C ALA A 42 11.74 -6.65 -10.75
N GLY A 43 11.61 -5.42 -11.23
CA GLY A 43 11.14 -4.28 -10.44
C GLY A 43 9.68 -4.42 -10.01
N LEU A 44 8.81 -5.01 -10.84
CA LEU A 44 7.43 -5.31 -10.49
C LEU A 44 7.34 -6.41 -9.43
N GLU A 45 8.12 -7.49 -9.58
CA GLU A 45 8.18 -8.58 -8.60
C GLU A 45 8.64 -8.07 -7.22
N ALA A 46 9.69 -7.25 -7.18
CA ALA A 46 10.17 -6.66 -5.93
C ALA A 46 9.11 -5.79 -5.22
N ARG A 47 8.33 -5.02 -6.00
CA ARG A 47 7.21 -4.21 -5.47
C ARG A 47 6.07 -5.09 -4.96
N ALA A 48 5.72 -6.14 -5.70
CA ALA A 48 4.69 -7.10 -5.31
C ALA A 48 5.07 -7.81 -4.00
N GLN A 49 6.32 -8.29 -3.90
CA GLN A 49 6.83 -8.92 -2.70
C GLN A 49 6.78 -7.96 -1.50
N THR A 50 7.21 -6.72 -1.67
CA THR A 50 7.12 -5.67 -0.63
C THR A 50 5.67 -5.45 -0.18
N ALA A 51 4.72 -5.36 -1.12
CA ALA A 51 3.30 -5.18 -0.78
C ALA A 51 2.76 -6.39 0.00
N VAL A 52 3.06 -7.61 -0.41
CA VAL A 52 2.60 -8.83 0.27
C VAL A 52 3.16 -8.92 1.68
N GLU A 53 4.46 -8.68 1.88
CA GLU A 53 5.09 -8.72 3.21
C GLU A 53 4.51 -7.70 4.19
N GLN A 54 4.13 -6.52 3.69
CA GLN A 54 3.47 -5.50 4.50
C GLN A 54 1.99 -5.87 4.77
N ALA A 55 1.28 -6.36 3.75
CA ALA A 55 -0.11 -6.77 3.87
C ALA A 55 -0.29 -7.92 4.87
N VAL A 56 0.55 -8.96 4.81
CA VAL A 56 0.48 -10.10 5.74
C VAL A 56 0.66 -9.65 7.18
N ARG A 57 1.59 -8.73 7.45
CA ARG A 57 1.82 -8.17 8.79
C ARG A 57 0.59 -7.48 9.38
N VAL A 58 -0.26 -6.88 8.55
CA VAL A 58 -1.48 -6.19 9.00
C VAL A 58 -2.68 -7.13 9.02
N LEU A 59 -2.87 -7.93 7.98
CA LEU A 59 -4.06 -8.76 7.80
C LEU A 59 -4.09 -9.98 8.73
N VAL A 60 -2.92 -10.47 9.17
CA VAL A 60 -2.79 -11.70 9.98
C VAL A 60 -2.40 -11.39 11.43
N ALA A 61 -2.21 -10.12 11.82
CA ALA A 61 -1.90 -9.72 13.20
C ALA A 61 -3.11 -9.85 14.18
N HIS A 62 -3.97 -10.84 13.97
CA HIS A 62 -5.15 -11.15 14.79
C HIS A 62 -5.06 -12.56 15.35
#